data_AF-A0AAQ3MFX3-F1
#
_entry.id   AF-A0AAQ3MFX3-F1
#
_cell.length_a   1.000
_cell.length_b   1.000
_cell.length_c   1.000
_cell.angle_alpha   90.00
_cell.angle_beta   90.00
_cell.angle_gamma   90.00
#
_symmetry.space_group_name_H-M   'P 1'
#
loop_
_entity.id
_entity.type
_entity.pdbx_description
1 polymer ?
#
loop_
_entity_poly.entity_id
_entity_poly.type
_entity_poly.pdbx_seq_one_letter_code
_entity_poly.pdbx_strand_id
1 'polypeptide(L)'
;MSRFKVQGFPTILVFGADKDSPIPYEGARTAAAIESFALEQLETNVAPPEVTEIHSPDVLEEKCGTAAICFVAFLPDILDSKAEGRNRYIQQLLSVAEKFKRSPYRQHSYVWVAAGKQLDLEKQVGVGGYGYPALVALNLKKAVYAPLKSAFELDQIIQFVKDAGRGGKGNLPLQSTPTIVKTEPWDGKDGEIIEEDEFSLEELMGEDASSKDEL
;
A
#
# COMPACT_ATOMS: atom_id res chain seq x y z
N MET A 1 -37.48 27.80 12.19
CA MET A 1 -36.42 27.13 12.97
C MET A 1 -35.09 27.64 12.45
N SER A 2 -34.18 28.15 13.31
CA SER A 2 -32.85 28.55 12.83
C SER A 2 -32.05 27.30 12.44
N ARG A 3 -31.34 27.37 11.30
CA ARG A 3 -30.65 26.22 10.68
C ARG A 3 -29.64 25.53 11.61
N PHE A 4 -28.97 26.30 12.47
CA PHE A 4 -27.89 25.81 13.35
C PHE A 4 -28.16 25.99 14.85
N LYS A 5 -29.40 26.31 15.23
CA LYS A 5 -29.85 26.39 16.65
C LYS A 5 -28.89 27.15 17.58
N VAL A 6 -28.33 28.28 17.15
CA VAL A 6 -27.49 29.14 18.00
C VAL A 6 -28.35 29.73 19.13
N GLN A 7 -27.99 29.48 20.39
CA GLN A 7 -28.78 29.85 21.58
C GLN A 7 -28.17 31.01 22.40
N GLY A 8 -26.94 31.42 22.10
CA GLY A 8 -26.25 32.49 22.84
C GLY A 8 -25.03 33.00 22.09
N PHE A 9 -24.41 34.08 22.58
CA PHE A 9 -23.22 34.66 21.98
C PHE A 9 -22.08 34.82 23.00
N PRO A 10 -20.82 34.60 22.59
CA PRO A 10 -20.41 34.08 21.27
C PRO A 10 -20.45 32.53 21.23
N THR A 11 -20.85 31.97 20.09
CA THR A 11 -20.80 30.52 19.82
C THR A 11 -19.88 30.27 18.63
N ILE A 12 -18.99 29.29 18.74
CA ILE A 12 -18.11 28.85 17.66
C ILE A 12 -18.62 27.48 17.21
N LEU A 13 -18.87 27.33 15.90
CA LEU A 13 -19.31 26.09 15.27
C LEU A 13 -18.27 25.66 14.25
N VAL A 14 -17.85 24.40 14.29
CA VAL A 14 -16.88 23.82 13.35
C VAL A 14 -17.61 22.91 12.36
N PHE A 15 -17.36 23.14 11.08
CA PHE A 15 -18.02 22.44 9.99
C PHE A 15 -17.02 21.48 9.30
N GLY A 16 -17.20 20.18 9.52
CA GLY A 16 -16.38 19.12 8.92
C GLY A 16 -16.72 18.87 7.44
N ALA A 17 -16.56 17.62 6.98
CA ALA A 17 -16.96 17.21 5.64
C ALA A 17 -18.48 17.35 5.44
N ASP A 18 -19.26 16.95 6.44
CA ASP A 18 -20.68 17.24 6.53
C ASP A 18 -20.91 18.69 7.00
N LYS A 19 -21.47 19.50 6.11
CA LYS A 19 -21.75 20.93 6.36
C LYS A 19 -23.09 21.17 7.05
N ASP A 20 -23.94 20.14 7.17
CA ASP A 20 -25.26 20.26 7.78
C ASP A 20 -25.28 19.85 9.25
N SER A 21 -24.24 19.16 9.73
CA SER A 21 -24.06 18.76 11.13
C SER A 21 -22.80 19.38 11.77
N PRO A 22 -22.80 20.70 12.10
CA PRO A 22 -21.67 21.34 12.76
C PRO A 22 -21.49 20.90 14.21
N ILE A 23 -20.22 20.86 14.64
CA ILE A 23 -19.83 20.53 16.01
C ILE A 23 -19.62 21.83 16.81
N PRO A 24 -20.26 21.99 17.98
CA PRO A 24 -20.02 23.15 18.83
C PRO A 24 -18.65 23.09 19.49
N TYR A 25 -17.95 24.22 19.50
CA TYR A 25 -16.70 24.37 20.23
C TYR A 25 -16.94 24.94 21.63
N GLU A 26 -16.72 24.09 22.64
CA GLU A 26 -16.92 24.42 24.07
C GLU A 26 -15.59 24.70 24.80
N GLY A 27 -14.48 24.79 24.07
CA GLY A 27 -13.15 25.03 24.63
C GLY A 27 -12.85 26.50 24.96
N ALA A 28 -11.65 26.76 25.47
CA ALA A 28 -11.19 28.10 25.79
C ALA A 28 -11.06 28.97 24.52
N ARG A 29 -11.54 30.21 24.54
CA ARG A 29 -11.49 31.11 23.37
C ARG A 29 -10.13 31.79 23.19
N THR A 30 -9.05 31.01 23.27
CA THR A 30 -7.68 31.44 22.98
C THR A 30 -7.24 30.84 21.64
N ALA A 31 -6.32 31.52 20.95
CA ALA A 31 -5.83 31.05 19.64
C ALA A 31 -5.30 29.61 19.71
N ALA A 32 -4.48 29.30 20.72
CA ALA A 32 -3.91 27.97 20.91
C ALA A 32 -4.96 26.87 21.14
N ALA A 33 -6.01 27.15 21.92
CA ALA A 33 -7.05 26.15 22.20
C ALA A 33 -7.97 25.91 21.00
N ILE A 34 -8.20 26.94 20.17
CA ILE A 34 -8.93 26.80 18.91
C ILE A 34 -8.10 26.04 17.89
N GLU A 35 -6.80 26.31 17.80
CA GLU A 35 -5.86 25.62 16.92
C GLU A 35 -5.79 24.13 17.26
N SER A 36 -5.57 23.76 18.53
CA SER A 36 -5.56 22.36 18.95
C SER A 36 -6.86 21.63 18.61
N PHE A 37 -8.01 22.27 18.87
CA PHE A 37 -9.31 21.68 18.54
C PHE A 37 -9.50 21.52 17.03
N ALA A 38 -9.09 22.51 16.22
CA ALA A 38 -9.17 22.41 14.77
C ALA A 38 -8.30 21.25 14.24
N LEU A 39 -7.10 21.07 14.79
CA LEU A 39 -6.22 19.94 14.46
C LEU A 39 -6.87 18.59 14.83
N GLU A 40 -7.48 18.48 16.01
CA GLU A 40 -8.23 17.27 16.41
C GLU A 40 -9.41 16.98 15.47
N GLN A 41 -10.16 18.01 15.04
CA GLN A 41 -11.27 17.83 14.09
C GLN A 41 -10.82 17.48 12.67
N LEU A 42 -9.59 17.85 12.29
CA LEU A 42 -8.99 17.40 11.03
C LEU A 42 -8.60 15.91 11.12
N GLU A 43 -8.13 15.43 12.27
CA GLU A 43 -7.80 14.02 12.49
C GLU A 43 -9.04 13.10 12.47
N THR A 44 -10.22 13.60 12.80
CA THR A 44 -11.47 12.81 12.82
C THR A 44 -12.14 12.70 11.46
N ASN A 45 -11.85 13.59 10.51
CA ASN A 45 -12.42 13.62 9.16
C ASN A 45 -11.54 12.97 8.09
N VAL A 46 -10.55 12.16 8.48
CA VAL A 46 -9.68 11.47 7.53
C VAL A 46 -10.46 10.36 6.80
N ALA A 47 -10.39 10.37 5.47
CA ALA A 47 -11.00 9.35 4.64
C ALA A 47 -10.55 7.93 5.07
N PRO A 48 -11.40 6.90 4.89
CA PRO A 48 -11.02 5.54 5.18
C PRO A 48 -9.70 5.18 4.50
N PRO A 49 -8.75 4.57 5.21
CA PRO A 49 -7.51 4.13 4.58
C PRO A 49 -7.82 3.07 3.53
N GLU A 50 -7.15 3.19 2.39
CA GLU A 50 -7.21 2.23 1.29
C GLU A 50 -5.83 1.62 1.06
N VAL A 51 -5.79 0.35 0.67
CA VAL A 51 -4.58 -0.36 0.26
C VAL A 51 -4.71 -0.70 -1.23
N THR A 52 -4.01 0.05 -2.08
CA THR A 52 -4.15 -0.03 -3.55
C THR A 52 -3.00 -0.85 -4.17
N GLU A 53 -3.28 -1.55 -5.26
CA GLU A 53 -2.27 -2.26 -6.06
C GLU A 53 -1.51 -1.30 -6.98
N ILE A 54 -0.18 -1.39 -7.01
CA ILE A 54 0.62 -0.68 -8.03
C ILE A 54 0.66 -1.52 -9.31
N HIS A 55 -0.08 -1.05 -10.30
CA HIS A 55 -0.15 -1.64 -11.64
C HIS A 55 0.27 -0.66 -12.75
N SER A 56 0.57 0.59 -12.40
CA SER A 56 1.01 1.62 -13.36
C SER A 56 1.89 2.68 -12.70
N PRO A 57 2.74 3.39 -13.47
CA PRO A 57 3.52 4.53 -12.97
C PRO A 57 2.65 5.63 -12.36
N ASP A 58 1.48 5.87 -12.95
CA ASP A 58 0.56 6.91 -12.52
C ASP A 58 0.04 6.64 -11.10
N VAL A 59 -0.28 5.38 -10.79
CA VAL A 59 -0.72 4.96 -9.45
C VAL A 59 0.40 5.09 -8.42
N LEU A 60 1.64 4.76 -8.79
CA LEU A 60 2.78 4.97 -7.89
C LEU A 60 2.94 6.46 -7.56
N GLU A 61 2.91 7.34 -8.55
CA GLU A 61 3.06 8.78 -8.34
C GLU A 61 1.89 9.37 -7.52
N GLU A 62 0.66 9.00 -7.86
CA GLU A 62 -0.55 9.46 -7.15
C GLU A 62 -0.51 9.05 -5.67
N LYS A 63 -0.26 7.77 -5.41
CA LYS A 63 -0.34 7.20 -4.05
C LYS A 63 0.93 7.44 -3.23
N CYS A 64 2.12 7.40 -3.83
CA CYS A 64 3.39 7.53 -3.10
C CYS A 64 4.07 8.91 -3.26
N GLY A 65 3.81 9.67 -4.33
CA GLY A 65 4.47 10.95 -4.58
C GLY A 65 4.03 12.06 -3.62
N THR A 66 2.76 12.05 -3.22
CA THR A 66 2.20 13.00 -2.24
C THR A 66 2.51 12.59 -0.79
N ALA A 67 2.64 11.29 -0.53
CA ALA A 67 2.84 10.71 0.79
C ALA A 67 4.19 11.08 1.42
N ALA A 68 4.22 11.15 2.76
CA ALA A 68 5.45 11.34 3.52
C ALA A 68 6.29 10.05 3.55
N ILE A 69 5.62 8.90 3.67
CA ILE A 69 6.20 7.56 3.60
C ILE A 69 5.17 6.69 2.87
N CYS A 70 5.62 5.96 1.85
CA CYS A 70 4.83 4.96 1.15
C CYS A 70 5.27 3.58 1.58
N PHE A 71 4.40 2.83 2.25
CA PHE A 71 4.66 1.44 2.62
C PHE A 71 4.24 0.54 1.47
N VAL A 72 5.22 -0.11 0.84
CA VAL A 72 5.04 -1.00 -0.29
C VAL A 72 5.18 -2.44 0.19
N ALA A 73 4.08 -3.19 0.15
CA ALA A 73 4.07 -4.62 0.45
C ALA A 73 4.23 -5.43 -0.83
N PHE A 74 5.20 -6.33 -0.86
CA PHE A 74 5.40 -7.27 -1.94
C PHE A 74 4.80 -8.60 -1.50
N LEU A 75 3.69 -8.98 -2.12
CA LEU A 75 2.92 -10.17 -1.76
C LEU A 75 3.32 -11.34 -2.66
N PRO A 76 3.26 -12.60 -2.16
CA PRO A 76 3.50 -13.77 -2.99
C PRO A 76 2.60 -13.81 -4.23
N ASP A 77 2.99 -14.63 -5.20
CA ASP A 77 2.17 -14.88 -6.37
C ASP A 77 0.80 -15.45 -5.96
N ILE A 78 -0.23 -15.16 -6.76
CA ILE A 78 -1.59 -15.60 -6.48
C ILE A 78 -1.69 -17.12 -6.49
N LEU A 79 -0.85 -17.82 -7.28
CA LEU A 79 -0.82 -19.28 -7.35
C LEU A 79 -0.31 -19.89 -6.03
N ASP A 80 0.58 -19.20 -5.32
CA ASP A 80 1.13 -19.65 -4.05
C ASP A 80 0.21 -19.31 -2.87
N SER A 81 -0.27 -18.06 -2.80
CA SER A 81 -1.04 -17.58 -1.65
C SER A 81 -2.54 -17.84 -1.76
N LYS A 82 -3.04 -18.01 -2.99
CA LYS A 82 -4.47 -17.89 -3.34
C LYS A 82 -5.03 -16.51 -2.97
N ALA A 83 -6.27 -16.24 -3.35
CA ALA A 83 -6.99 -15.02 -3.02
C ALA A 83 -7.17 -14.88 -1.51
N GLU A 84 -7.38 -15.99 -0.79
CA GLU A 84 -7.52 -15.97 0.67
C GLU A 84 -6.25 -15.45 1.37
N GLY A 85 -5.07 -15.97 0.99
CA GLY A 85 -3.81 -15.55 1.57
C GLY A 85 -3.50 -14.09 1.25
N ARG A 86 -3.70 -13.67 -0.01
CA ARG A 86 -3.53 -12.29 -0.44
C ARG A 86 -4.43 -11.33 0.32
N ASN A 87 -5.72 -11.67 0.44
CA ASN A 87 -6.68 -10.88 1.20
C ASN A 87 -6.30 -10.80 2.68
N ARG A 88 -5.76 -11.86 3.28
CA ARG A 88 -5.27 -11.83 4.66
C ARG A 88 -4.17 -10.78 4.85
N TYR A 89 -3.19 -10.72 3.95
CA TYR A 89 -2.13 -9.69 4.01
C TYR A 89 -2.68 -8.27 3.79
N ILE A 90 -3.59 -8.10 2.84
CA ILE A 90 -4.25 -6.80 2.58
C ILE A 90 -5.02 -6.34 3.83
N GLN A 91 -5.76 -7.24 4.49
CA GLN A 91 -6.48 -6.93 5.73
C GLN A 91 -5.55 -6.55 6.89
N GLN A 92 -4.37 -7.16 6.99
CA GLN A 92 -3.35 -6.74 7.95
C GLN A 92 -2.87 -5.32 7.67
N LEU A 93 -2.56 -4.99 6.41
CA LEU A 93 -2.15 -3.63 6.01
C LEU A 93 -3.26 -2.61 6.25
N LEU A 94 -4.51 -2.94 5.96
CA LEU A 94 -5.67 -2.08 6.26
C LEU A 94 -5.81 -1.82 7.75
N SER A 95 -5.64 -2.85 8.59
CA SER A 95 -5.67 -2.73 10.05
C SER A 95 -4.57 -1.80 10.57
N VAL A 96 -3.37 -1.88 9.98
CA VAL A 96 -2.26 -0.98 10.29
C VAL A 96 -2.59 0.44 9.84
N ALA A 97 -3.07 0.61 8.61
CA ALA A 97 -3.43 1.91 8.07
C ALA A 97 -4.49 2.61 8.92
N GLU A 98 -5.52 1.86 9.35
CA GLU A 98 -6.58 2.31 10.26
C GLU A 98 -6.02 2.74 11.63
N LYS A 99 -5.03 2.03 12.14
CA LYS A 99 -4.35 2.37 13.41
C LYS A 99 -3.55 3.68 13.31
N PHE A 100 -2.99 3.99 12.15
CA PHE A 100 -2.11 5.15 11.95
C PHE A 100 -2.79 6.32 11.22
N LYS A 101 -4.06 6.21 10.81
CA LYS A 101 -4.81 7.26 10.11
C LYS A 101 -4.95 8.57 10.89
N ARG A 102 -4.92 8.48 12.23
CA ARG A 102 -5.08 9.60 13.17
C ARG A 102 -3.76 10.29 13.50
N SER A 103 -2.67 10.02 12.79
CA SER A 103 -1.39 10.66 13.08
C SER A 103 -1.26 11.98 12.30
N PRO A 104 -1.34 13.15 12.97
CA PRO A 104 -1.48 14.47 12.32
C PRO A 104 -0.31 14.92 11.45
N TYR A 105 0.85 14.23 11.50
CA TYR A 105 2.08 14.74 10.88
C TYR A 105 2.64 13.87 9.75
N ARG A 106 2.00 12.74 9.38
CA ARG A 106 2.47 11.91 8.26
C ARG A 106 1.31 11.26 7.52
N GLN A 107 1.06 11.75 6.31
CA GLN A 107 0.25 11.04 5.34
C GLN A 107 1.04 9.80 4.89
N HIS A 108 0.80 8.69 5.58
CA HIS A 108 1.30 7.37 5.17
C HIS A 108 0.38 6.83 4.08
N SER A 109 0.98 6.32 3.02
CA SER A 109 0.28 5.59 1.99
C SER A 109 0.64 4.11 2.09
N TYR A 110 -0.31 3.23 1.84
CA TYR A 110 -0.12 1.79 1.90
C TYR A 110 -0.51 1.22 0.54
N VAL A 111 0.44 0.56 -0.09
CA VAL A 111 0.28 0.01 -1.43
C VAL A 111 0.88 -1.38 -1.46
N TRP A 112 0.45 -2.19 -2.42
CA TRP A 112 0.98 -3.53 -2.59
C TRP A 112 1.29 -3.85 -4.04
N VAL A 113 2.14 -4.84 -4.24
CA VAL A 113 2.62 -5.32 -5.54
C VAL A 113 2.64 -6.84 -5.49
N ALA A 114 2.16 -7.49 -6.55
CA ALA A 114 2.35 -8.92 -6.72
C ALA A 114 3.80 -9.23 -7.11
N ALA A 115 4.39 -10.24 -6.46
CA ALA A 115 5.73 -10.74 -6.75
C ALA A 115 5.93 -10.98 -8.26
N GLY A 116 7.06 -10.53 -8.79
CA GLY A 116 7.46 -10.77 -10.18
C GLY A 116 6.77 -9.87 -11.21
N LYS A 117 5.75 -9.08 -10.83
CA LYS A 117 5.10 -8.13 -11.75
C LYS A 117 5.92 -6.84 -11.94
N GLN A 118 6.69 -6.44 -10.92
CA GLN A 118 7.47 -5.19 -10.94
C GLN A 118 8.95 -5.44 -10.61
N LEU A 119 9.64 -6.11 -11.52
CA LEU A 119 11.03 -6.56 -11.32
C LEU A 119 12.02 -5.42 -11.06
N ASP A 120 11.85 -4.25 -11.70
CA ASP A 120 12.75 -3.11 -11.48
C ASP A 120 12.60 -2.54 -10.07
N LEU A 121 11.35 -2.36 -9.63
CA LEU A 121 11.05 -1.91 -8.27
C LEU A 121 11.63 -2.89 -7.23
N GLU A 122 11.38 -4.20 -7.38
CA GLU A 122 11.90 -5.25 -6.50
C GLU A 122 13.42 -5.21 -6.39
N LYS A 123 14.13 -5.12 -7.53
CA LYS A 123 15.60 -5.05 -7.55
C LYS A 123 16.13 -3.82 -6.84
N GLN A 124 15.52 -2.65 -7.07
CA GLN A 124 15.98 -1.40 -6.44
C GLN A 124 15.81 -1.40 -4.92
N VAL A 125 14.76 -2.04 -4.41
CA VAL A 125 14.55 -2.18 -2.96
C VAL A 125 15.17 -3.44 -2.36
N GLY A 126 15.83 -4.27 -3.18
CA GLY A 126 16.46 -5.53 -2.74
C GLY A 126 15.47 -6.61 -2.30
N VAL A 127 14.25 -6.59 -2.84
CA VAL A 127 13.23 -7.62 -2.65
C VAL A 127 13.41 -8.72 -3.69
N GLY A 128 13.14 -9.97 -3.31
CA GLY A 128 13.35 -11.16 -4.14
C GLY A 128 14.41 -12.11 -3.61
N GLY A 129 15.41 -11.61 -2.86
CA GLY A 129 16.42 -12.45 -2.20
C GLY A 129 15.97 -13.08 -0.88
N TYR A 130 15.09 -12.40 -0.13
CA TYR A 130 14.60 -12.83 1.19
C TYR A 130 13.30 -13.64 1.14
N GLY A 131 12.70 -13.78 -0.05
CA GLY A 131 11.37 -14.37 -0.23
C GLY A 131 10.22 -13.38 0.00
N TYR A 132 9.01 -13.88 -0.27
CA TYR A 132 7.75 -13.15 -0.09
C TYR A 132 6.97 -13.76 1.09
N PRO A 133 6.16 -12.98 1.83
CA PRO A 133 5.90 -11.55 1.69
C PRO A 133 7.04 -10.66 2.23
N ALA A 134 7.20 -9.46 1.66
CA ALA A 134 8.13 -8.44 2.13
C ALA A 134 7.43 -7.08 2.26
N LEU A 135 7.92 -6.22 3.15
CA LEU A 135 7.42 -4.85 3.33
C LEU A 135 8.57 -3.85 3.28
N VAL A 136 8.39 -2.76 2.55
CA VAL A 136 9.40 -1.70 2.42
C VAL A 136 8.75 -0.35 2.68
N ALA A 137 9.40 0.48 3.49
CA ALA A 137 9.06 1.89 3.63
C ALA A 137 9.84 2.69 2.58
N LEU A 138 9.15 3.34 1.66
CA LEU A 138 9.71 4.12 0.55
C LEU A 138 9.45 5.61 0.76
N ASN A 139 10.46 6.44 0.49
CA ASN A 139 10.33 7.88 0.41
C ASN A 139 10.92 8.38 -0.92
N LEU A 140 10.06 8.67 -1.89
CA LEU A 140 10.46 9.13 -3.22
C LEU A 140 11.14 10.51 -3.18
N LYS A 141 10.65 11.44 -2.35
CA LYS A 141 11.21 12.80 -2.22
C LYS A 141 12.65 12.80 -1.70
N LYS A 142 12.97 11.88 -0.79
CA LYS A 142 14.31 11.72 -0.23
C LYS A 142 15.14 10.67 -0.95
N ALA A 143 14.57 9.96 -1.94
CA ALA A 143 15.18 8.81 -2.59
C ALA A 143 15.80 7.81 -1.60
N VAL A 144 15.06 7.46 -0.53
CA VAL A 144 15.49 6.46 0.46
C VAL A 144 14.41 5.41 0.69
N TYR A 145 14.84 4.19 1.02
CA TYR A 145 13.95 3.11 1.42
C TYR A 145 14.47 2.40 2.66
N ALA A 146 13.59 1.70 3.37
CA ALA A 146 13.97 0.83 4.47
C ALA A 146 13.15 -0.46 4.39
N PRO A 147 13.78 -1.65 4.31
CA PRO A 147 13.05 -2.91 4.35
C PRO A 147 12.68 -3.30 5.79
N LEU A 148 11.54 -3.98 5.94
CA LEU A 148 11.18 -4.69 7.17
C LEU A 148 12.15 -5.87 7.34
N LYS A 149 12.89 -5.87 8.46
CA LYS A 149 13.89 -6.92 8.77
C LYS A 149 13.37 -8.00 9.72
N SER A 150 12.06 -8.03 9.95
CA SER A 150 11.36 -8.98 10.82
C SER A 150 10.27 -9.70 10.03
N ALA A 151 9.61 -10.67 10.68
CA ALA A 151 8.51 -11.40 10.08
C ALA A 151 7.35 -10.47 9.68
N PHE A 152 6.62 -10.86 8.64
CA PHE A 152 5.41 -10.17 8.19
C PHE A 152 4.23 -10.48 9.13
N GLU A 153 4.29 -9.93 10.33
CA GLU A 153 3.27 -10.08 11.37
C GLU A 153 2.75 -8.71 11.80
N LEU A 154 1.49 -8.66 12.24
CA LEU A 154 0.79 -7.41 12.56
C LEU A 154 1.58 -6.54 13.56
N ASP A 155 2.06 -7.12 14.67
CA ASP A 155 2.79 -6.37 15.69
C ASP A 155 4.13 -5.85 15.19
N GLN A 156 4.82 -6.63 14.36
CA GLN A 156 6.10 -6.26 13.75
C GLN A 156 5.91 -5.12 12.74
N ILE A 157 4.87 -5.20 11.92
CA ILE A 157 4.51 -4.14 10.97
C ILE A 157 4.15 -2.85 11.71
N ILE A 158 3.36 -2.93 12.77
CA ILE A 158 3.00 -1.76 13.60
C ILE A 158 4.24 -1.11 14.19
N GLN A 159 5.17 -1.90 14.71
CA GLN A 159 6.41 -1.38 15.28
C GLN A 159 7.29 -0.73 14.19
N PHE A 160 7.38 -1.38 13.03
CA PHE A 160 8.11 -0.84 11.89
C PHE A 160 7.55 0.50 11.40
N VAL A 161 6.22 0.64 11.28
CA VAL A 161 5.59 1.91 10.89
C VAL A 161 5.87 3.01 11.90
N LYS A 162 5.86 2.71 13.21
CA LYS A 162 6.24 3.68 14.26
C LYS A 162 7.68 4.14 14.12
N ASP A 163 8.59 3.21 13.89
CA ASP A 163 10.02 3.49 13.80
C ASP A 163 10.38 4.24 12.51
N ALA A 164 9.79 3.84 11.38
CA ALA A 164 9.86 4.56 10.11
C ALA A 164 9.37 6.00 10.27
N GLY A 165 8.27 6.17 11.00
CA GLY A 165 7.79 7.47 11.42
C GLY A 165 8.87 8.28 12.15
N ARG A 166 9.43 7.78 13.25
CA ARG A 166 10.37 8.53 14.11
C ARG A 166 11.72 8.92 13.48
N GLY A 167 11.92 8.66 12.19
CA GLY A 167 13.14 9.01 11.45
C GLY A 167 13.74 7.83 10.69
N GLY A 168 13.19 6.62 10.88
CA GLY A 168 13.65 5.40 10.22
C GLY A 168 15.01 4.94 10.76
N LYS A 169 15.12 3.67 11.14
CA LYS A 169 16.42 3.03 11.37
C LYS A 169 16.75 2.17 10.15
N GLY A 170 17.96 2.35 9.60
CA GLY A 170 18.44 1.53 8.48
C GLY A 170 17.89 1.94 7.11
N ASN A 171 17.69 3.25 6.89
CA ASN A 171 17.40 3.78 5.56
C ASN A 171 18.59 3.54 4.63
N LEU A 172 18.29 3.07 3.42
CA LEU A 172 19.22 2.83 2.33
C LEU A 172 18.89 3.79 1.17
N PRO A 173 19.89 4.27 0.42
CA PRO A 173 19.66 5.12 -0.74
C PRO A 173 19.05 4.31 -1.89
N LEU A 174 18.03 4.87 -2.56
CA LEU A 174 17.63 4.39 -3.88
C LEU A 174 18.70 4.78 -4.91
N GLN A 175 19.01 3.85 -5.80
CA GLN A 175 19.93 4.09 -6.92
C GLN A 175 19.29 4.98 -8.00
N SER A 176 17.99 4.82 -8.22
CA SER A 176 17.19 5.53 -9.23
C SER A 176 15.71 5.52 -8.84
N THR A 177 14.89 6.26 -9.57
CA THR A 177 13.43 6.11 -9.48
C THR A 177 13.00 4.79 -10.13
N PRO A 178 12.16 3.97 -9.48
CA PRO A 178 11.72 2.69 -10.03
C PRO A 178 10.80 2.90 -11.23
N THR A 179 11.06 2.14 -12.30
CA THR A 179 10.24 2.13 -13.51
C THR A 179 9.16 1.06 -13.34
N ILE A 180 7.90 1.49 -13.33
CA ILE A 180 6.75 0.60 -13.18
C ILE A 180 6.25 0.15 -14.55
N VAL A 181 6.10 -1.15 -14.74
CA VAL A 181 5.48 -1.75 -15.93
C VAL A 181 3.97 -1.70 -15.78
N LYS A 182 3.25 -1.34 -16.85
CA LYS A 182 1.78 -1.38 -16.83
C LYS A 182 1.31 -2.83 -16.85
N THR A 183 0.55 -3.22 -15.83
CA THR A 183 -0.06 -4.55 -15.71
C THR A 183 -1.56 -4.44 -15.53
N GLU A 184 -2.28 -5.53 -15.80
CA GLU A 184 -3.70 -5.60 -15.47
C GLU A 184 -3.87 -5.68 -13.95
N PRO A 185 -4.79 -4.89 -13.36
CA PRO A 185 -5.12 -5.00 -11.95
C PRO A 185 -5.66 -6.38 -11.61
N TRP A 186 -5.41 -6.84 -10.39
CA TRP A 186 -5.95 -8.10 -9.91
C TRP A 186 -7.49 -8.07 -9.87
N ASP A 187 -8.12 -9.10 -10.43
CA ASP A 187 -9.56 -9.25 -10.55
C ASP A 187 -10.27 -9.68 -9.23
N GLY A 188 -9.48 -9.92 -8.18
CA GLY A 188 -9.97 -10.36 -6.87
C GLY A 188 -10.22 -11.86 -6.75
N LYS A 189 -9.85 -12.67 -7.77
CA LYS A 189 -10.05 -14.13 -7.79
C LYS A 189 -8.74 -14.89 -7.65
N ASP A 190 -8.85 -16.20 -7.47
CA ASP A 190 -7.68 -17.09 -7.51
C ASP A 190 -7.05 -17.07 -8.91
N GLY A 191 -5.73 -17.25 -8.97
CA GLY A 191 -5.05 -17.39 -10.25
C GLY A 191 -5.42 -18.71 -10.91
N GLU A 192 -5.76 -18.64 -12.19
CA GLU A 192 -5.85 -19.83 -13.02
C GLU A 192 -4.45 -20.12 -13.58
N ILE A 193 -3.99 -21.36 -13.45
CA ILE A 193 -2.82 -21.81 -14.21
C ILE A 193 -3.28 -21.83 -15.66
N ILE A 194 -2.84 -20.86 -16.45
CA ILE A 194 -2.93 -20.99 -17.90
C ILE A 194 -1.97 -22.14 -18.20
N GLU A 195 -2.52 -23.33 -18.46
CA GLU A 195 -1.76 -24.40 -19.10
C GLU A 195 -1.30 -23.80 -20.44
N GLU A 196 -0.06 -23.31 -20.51
CA GLU A 196 0.57 -23.12 -21.80
C GLU A 196 0.57 -24.51 -22.43
N ASP A 197 -0.28 -24.69 -23.46
CA ASP A 197 -0.42 -25.91 -24.24
C ASP A 197 0.96 -26.55 -24.35
N GLU A 198 1.14 -27.69 -23.68
CA GLU A 198 2.36 -28.47 -23.76
C GLU A 198 2.68 -28.61 -25.24
N PHE A 199 3.80 -28.02 -25.69
CA PHE A 199 4.37 -28.36 -26.99
C PHE A 199 4.52 -29.88 -26.99
N SER A 200 3.60 -30.59 -27.64
CA SER A 200 3.60 -32.04 -27.59
C SER A 200 4.93 -32.52 -28.13
N LEU A 201 5.70 -33.21 -27.29
CA LEU A 201 6.98 -33.82 -27.65
C LEU A 201 6.84 -34.75 -28.87
N GLU A 202 5.63 -35.17 -29.22
CA GLU A 202 5.31 -35.95 -30.42
C GLU A 202 5.56 -35.15 -31.72
N GLU A 203 5.37 -33.82 -31.71
CA GLU A 203 5.65 -32.96 -32.86
C GLU A 203 7.17 -32.75 -33.05
N LEU A 204 7.96 -32.87 -31.97
CA LEU A 204 9.43 -32.77 -32.01
C LEU A 204 10.13 -34.11 -32.34
N MET A 205 9.44 -35.25 -32.12
CA MET A 205 9.97 -36.60 -32.37
C MET A 205 9.44 -37.27 -33.65
N GLY A 206 8.63 -36.56 -34.43
CA GLY A 206 8.01 -37.07 -35.64
C GLY A 206 8.80 -36.77 -36.91
N GLU A 207 9.99 -37.34 -37.09
CA GLU A 207 10.60 -37.71 -38.39
C GLU A 207 12.03 -38.23 -38.18
N ASP A 208 12.18 -39.53 -37.94
CA ASP A 208 13.36 -40.30 -38.38
C ASP A 208 13.13 -41.80 -38.15
N ALA A 209 12.31 -42.40 -39.03
CA ALA A 209 12.36 -43.83 -39.29
C ALA A 209 12.32 -44.03 -40.80
N SER A 210 13.43 -43.70 -41.44
CA SER A 210 13.74 -44.12 -42.80
C SER A 210 13.42 -45.59 -42.97
N SER A 211 12.55 -45.86 -43.93
CA SER A 211 12.42 -47.09 -44.68
C SER A 211 13.75 -47.85 -44.82
N LYS A 212 13.85 -49.00 -44.15
CA LYS A 212 14.70 -50.11 -44.57
C LYS A 212 13.89 -51.39 -44.55
N ASP A 213 13.36 -51.72 -45.72
CA ASP A 213 13.21 -53.09 -46.19
C ASP A 213 14.52 -53.84 -45.94
N GLU A 214 14.49 -54.97 -45.24
CA GLU A 214 15.42 -56.07 -45.49
C GLU A 214 14.69 -57.40 -45.47
N LEU A 215 14.95 -58.15 -46.55
CA LEU A 215 14.58 -59.54 -46.85
C LEU A 215 15.17 -60.53 -45.84
#